data_AF-A0A9Q0WYR6-F1
#
_entry.id   AF-A0A9Q0WYR6-F1
#
_cell.length_a   1.000
_cell.length_b   1.000
_cell.length_c   1.000
_cell.angle_alpha   90.00
_cell.angle_beta   90.00
_cell.angle_gamma   90.00
#
_symmetry.space_group_name_H-M   'P 1'
#
loop_
_entity.id
_entity.type
_entity.pdbx_description
1 polymer ?
#
loop_
_entity_poly.entity_id
_entity_poly.type
_entity_poly.pdbx_seq_one_letter_code
_entity_poly.pdbx_strand_id
1 'polypeptide(L)'
;MDHFFMLPAPEKLKARRKPGSLCGYSGAHADRYASKLPWKETLSFRYHENSSDPVVLDFFKSILGKDFEETGMIYQKYCEAMMDLSFAILELLAISLGVDRKIYRKFFEDGYSILRCNLYPPCQEPGNTLGTGPHCDSNSITILHQDQVGGLEIFTDSVWQTIPPLKGALIINIGDTFTALSNGKYKSCLHRAMVNKHEQRKSLAFFLSPREDKVVRPPQELVCSAGKRMYPDFTWLNLSRFVQNHYRADDNTLQSFINWSQSVNI
;
A
#
# COMPACT_ATOMS: atom_id res chain seq x y z
N MET A 1 -2.55 -16.09 -7.30
CA MET A 1 -1.12 -15.83 -7.02
C MET A 1 -0.21 -16.90 -7.61
N ASP A 2 -0.37 -18.18 -7.27
CA ASP A 2 0.57 -19.23 -7.67
C ASP A 2 0.73 -19.35 -9.19
N HIS A 3 -0.35 -19.15 -9.96
CA HIS A 3 -0.31 -19.14 -11.42
C HIS A 3 0.76 -18.19 -12.00
N PHE A 4 1.03 -17.04 -11.36
CA PHE A 4 2.09 -16.12 -11.80
C PHE A 4 3.45 -16.44 -11.16
N PHE A 5 3.50 -16.64 -9.84
CA PHE A 5 4.78 -16.73 -9.13
C PHE A 5 5.55 -18.03 -9.37
N MET A 6 4.84 -19.09 -9.77
CA MET A 6 5.42 -20.38 -10.15
C MET A 6 5.91 -20.42 -11.61
N LEU A 7 5.71 -19.35 -12.39
CA LEU A 7 6.26 -19.26 -13.73
C LEU A 7 7.80 -19.23 -13.71
N PRO A 8 8.45 -19.74 -14.77
CA PRO A 8 9.88 -19.54 -14.99
C PRO A 8 10.26 -18.05 -14.98
N ALA A 9 11.48 -17.74 -14.53
CA ALA A 9 11.95 -16.35 -14.43
C ALA A 9 11.78 -15.52 -15.73
N PRO A 10 12.08 -16.03 -16.94
CA PRO A 10 11.88 -15.27 -18.19
C PRO A 10 10.43 -14.85 -18.42
N GLU A 11 9.48 -15.69 -18.02
CA GLU A 11 8.04 -15.41 -18.16
C GLU A 11 7.59 -14.35 -17.15
N LYS A 12 8.03 -14.44 -15.89
CA LYS A 12 7.79 -13.38 -14.88
C LYS A 12 8.37 -12.03 -15.31
N LEU A 13 9.52 -12.04 -15.99
CA LEU A 13 10.20 -10.84 -16.46
C LEU A 13 9.48 -10.13 -17.63
N LYS A 14 8.52 -10.78 -18.33
CA LYS A 14 7.64 -10.07 -19.28
C LYS A 14 6.85 -8.95 -18.59
N ALA A 15 6.51 -9.15 -17.32
CA ALA A 15 5.83 -8.16 -16.50
C ALA A 15 6.78 -7.21 -15.74
N ARG A 16 8.09 -7.19 -16.06
CA ARG A 16 9.09 -6.43 -15.29
C ARG A 16 8.68 -4.96 -15.08
N ARG A 17 8.77 -4.51 -13.83
CA ARG A 17 8.57 -3.12 -13.45
C ARG A 17 9.58 -2.23 -14.16
N LYS A 18 9.08 -1.20 -14.84
CA LYS A 18 9.90 -0.16 -15.48
C LYS A 18 10.36 0.87 -14.43
N PRO A 19 11.54 1.49 -14.59
CA PRO A 19 11.97 2.59 -13.72
C PRO A 19 10.89 3.69 -13.62
N GLY A 20 10.63 4.16 -12.40
CA GLY A 20 9.59 5.16 -12.11
C GLY A 20 8.14 4.64 -12.10
N SER A 21 7.89 3.38 -12.50
CA SER A 21 6.58 2.75 -12.39
C SER A 21 6.38 2.11 -11.02
N LEU A 22 5.18 2.25 -10.45
CA LEU A 22 4.76 1.51 -9.26
C LEU A 22 4.22 0.10 -9.59
N CYS A 23 3.97 -0.17 -10.88
CA CYS A 23 3.36 -1.40 -11.39
C CYS A 23 4.38 -2.28 -12.14
N GLY A 24 4.16 -3.59 -12.09
CA GLY A 24 5.00 -4.63 -12.66
C GLY A 24 5.66 -5.52 -11.60
N TYR A 25 6.29 -6.56 -12.12
CA TYR A 25 7.07 -7.55 -11.40
C TYR A 25 8.42 -6.98 -10.94
N SER A 26 8.78 -7.25 -9.69
CA SER A 26 10.08 -6.93 -9.14
C SER A 26 10.53 -8.00 -8.15
N GLY A 27 11.73 -8.55 -8.39
CA GLY A 27 12.46 -9.38 -7.43
C GLY A 27 13.25 -8.50 -6.46
N ALA A 28 13.02 -8.73 -5.17
CA ALA A 28 13.69 -8.07 -4.05
C ALA A 28 13.63 -6.53 -4.07
N HIS A 29 12.70 -5.92 -4.81
CA HIS A 29 12.68 -4.47 -5.04
C HIS A 29 14.05 -3.90 -5.47
N ALA A 30 14.81 -4.67 -6.25
CA ALA A 30 16.14 -4.25 -6.72
C ALA A 30 16.09 -3.03 -7.65
N ASP A 31 14.91 -2.67 -8.15
CA ASP A 31 14.64 -1.39 -8.84
C ASP A 31 14.71 -0.17 -7.91
N ARG A 32 14.54 -0.36 -6.60
CA ARG A 32 14.42 0.71 -5.61
C ARG A 32 15.56 0.74 -4.60
N TYR A 33 16.15 -0.41 -4.27
CA TYR A 33 17.17 -0.53 -3.23
C TYR A 33 18.52 -0.92 -3.83
N ALA A 34 19.58 -0.20 -3.44
CA ALA A 34 20.96 -0.54 -3.81
C ALA A 34 21.62 -1.54 -2.83
N SER A 35 21.10 -1.66 -1.61
CA SER A 35 21.58 -2.58 -0.56
C SER A 35 20.44 -2.97 0.37
N LYS A 36 20.64 -4.02 1.20
CA LYS A 36 19.62 -4.56 2.14
C LYS A 36 18.30 -4.88 1.43
N LEU A 37 18.39 -5.65 0.34
CA LEU A 37 17.26 -5.98 -0.49
C LEU A 37 16.22 -6.82 0.28
N PRO A 38 14.92 -6.46 0.22
CA PRO A 38 13.86 -7.26 0.81
C PRO A 38 13.81 -8.70 0.26
N TRP A 39 13.64 -9.69 1.13
CA TRP A 39 13.54 -11.10 0.75
C TRP A 39 12.14 -11.46 0.26
N LYS A 40 11.78 -10.95 -0.92
CA LYS A 40 10.47 -11.20 -1.56
C LYS A 40 10.50 -10.98 -3.07
N GLU A 41 9.52 -11.54 -3.74
CA GLU A 41 9.10 -11.14 -5.08
C GLU A 41 7.76 -10.38 -5.01
N THR A 42 7.55 -9.43 -5.91
CA THR A 42 6.31 -8.66 -5.98
C THR A 42 5.78 -8.56 -7.40
N LEU A 43 4.45 -8.56 -7.54
CA LEU A 43 3.74 -8.13 -8.74
C LEU A 43 2.71 -7.08 -8.33
N SER A 44 2.83 -5.87 -8.87
CA SER A 44 1.90 -4.77 -8.62
C SER A 44 1.14 -4.40 -9.88
N PHE A 45 -0.13 -4.04 -9.78
CA PHE A 45 -0.90 -3.46 -10.88
C PHE A 45 -1.91 -2.44 -10.35
N ARG A 46 -2.21 -1.46 -11.19
CA ARG A 46 -3.11 -0.35 -10.86
C ARG A 46 -4.56 -0.77 -11.13
N TYR A 47 -5.46 -0.31 -10.27
CA TYR A 47 -6.89 -0.36 -10.44
C TYR A 47 -7.44 1.06 -10.28
N HIS A 48 -8.46 1.40 -11.06
CA HIS A 48 -9.24 2.61 -10.89
C HIS A 48 -10.64 2.32 -11.43
N GLU A 49 -11.65 2.94 -10.82
CA GLU A 49 -13.04 2.73 -11.19
C GLU A 49 -13.38 3.65 -12.39
N ASN A 50 -12.92 3.27 -13.58
CA ASN A 50 -13.48 3.79 -14.83
C ASN A 50 -14.63 2.86 -15.24
N SER A 51 -15.81 3.42 -15.50
CA SER A 51 -17.11 2.71 -15.54
C SER A 51 -17.28 1.64 -16.63
N SER A 52 -16.25 1.32 -17.42
CA SER A 52 -16.35 0.36 -18.53
C SER A 52 -15.11 -0.49 -18.80
N ASP A 53 -13.94 -0.14 -18.27
CA ASP A 53 -12.68 -0.76 -18.70
C ASP A 53 -12.15 -1.72 -17.63
N PRO A 54 -11.98 -3.02 -17.93
CA PRO A 54 -11.44 -3.98 -16.98
C PRO A 54 -9.90 -3.87 -16.93
N VAL A 55 -9.40 -2.74 -16.42
CA VAL A 55 -7.97 -2.35 -16.52
C VAL A 55 -7.00 -3.39 -15.95
N VAL A 56 -7.43 -4.17 -14.95
CA VAL A 56 -6.61 -5.26 -14.40
C VAL A 56 -6.61 -6.46 -15.34
N LEU A 57 -7.75 -6.83 -15.91
CA LEU A 57 -7.83 -7.85 -16.96
C LEU A 57 -6.88 -7.52 -18.11
N ASP A 58 -6.96 -6.29 -18.60
CA ASP A 58 -6.17 -5.83 -19.73
C ASP A 58 -4.68 -5.82 -19.42
N PHE A 59 -4.29 -5.45 -18.19
CA PHE A 59 -2.91 -5.57 -17.72
C PHE A 59 -2.39 -7.01 -17.84
N PHE A 60 -3.15 -8.00 -17.34
CA PHE A 60 -2.74 -9.41 -17.40
C PHE A 60 -2.71 -9.94 -18.84
N LYS A 61 -3.76 -9.67 -19.62
CA LYS A 61 -3.92 -10.13 -21.00
C LYS A 61 -2.86 -9.54 -21.93
N SER A 62 -2.56 -8.25 -21.80
CA SER A 62 -1.57 -7.56 -22.65
C SER A 62 -0.13 -7.98 -22.38
N ILE A 63 0.20 -8.29 -21.13
CA ILE A 63 1.59 -8.59 -20.72
C ILE A 63 1.89 -10.09 -20.77
N LEU A 64 0.93 -10.92 -20.35
CA LEU A 64 1.14 -12.36 -20.15
C LEU A 64 0.32 -13.23 -21.12
N GLY A 65 -0.50 -12.62 -21.98
CA GLY A 65 -1.26 -13.31 -23.02
C GLY A 65 -2.62 -13.83 -22.55
N LYS A 66 -3.32 -14.50 -23.48
CA LYS A 66 -4.70 -14.99 -23.27
C LYS A 66 -4.82 -16.01 -22.12
N ASP A 67 -3.78 -16.78 -21.84
CA ASP A 67 -3.78 -17.77 -20.76
C ASP A 67 -3.93 -17.13 -19.37
N PHE A 68 -3.64 -15.82 -19.25
CA PHE A 68 -3.81 -15.05 -18.01
C PHE A 68 -5.13 -14.29 -17.93
N GLU A 69 -6.04 -14.46 -18.90
CA GLU A 69 -7.33 -13.77 -18.92
C GLU A 69 -8.17 -14.09 -17.68
N GLU A 70 -8.28 -15.36 -17.29
CA GLU A 70 -9.00 -15.75 -16.07
C GLU A 70 -8.36 -15.14 -14.80
N THR A 71 -7.02 -15.15 -14.72
CA THR A 71 -6.30 -14.54 -13.61
C THR A 71 -6.55 -13.03 -13.54
N GLY A 72 -6.56 -12.36 -14.68
CA GLY A 72 -6.92 -10.95 -14.80
C GLY A 72 -8.34 -10.67 -14.32
N MET A 73 -9.32 -11.50 -14.72
CA MET A 73 -10.71 -11.37 -14.27
C MET A 73 -10.85 -11.54 -12.75
N ILE A 74 -10.14 -12.50 -12.15
CA ILE A 74 -10.18 -12.73 -10.70
C ILE A 74 -9.62 -11.52 -9.95
N TYR A 75 -8.47 -10.99 -10.38
CA TYR A 75 -7.91 -9.81 -9.73
C TYR A 75 -8.72 -8.54 -9.97
N GLN A 76 -9.34 -8.39 -11.14
CA GLN A 76 -10.29 -7.30 -11.42
C GLN A 76 -11.43 -7.30 -10.41
N LYS A 77 -12.12 -8.44 -10.24
CA LYS A 77 -13.20 -8.61 -9.25
C LYS A 77 -12.73 -8.39 -7.81
N TYR A 78 -11.51 -8.85 -7.49
CA TYR A 78 -10.93 -8.64 -6.18
C TYR A 78 -10.70 -7.14 -5.91
N CYS A 79 -10.15 -6.41 -6.87
CA CYS A 79 -9.94 -4.96 -6.75
C CYS A 79 -11.25 -4.19 -6.61
N GLU A 80 -12.29 -4.56 -7.36
CA GLU A 80 -13.64 -3.99 -7.22
C GLU A 80 -14.17 -4.17 -5.79
N ALA A 81 -14.13 -5.40 -5.25
CA ALA A 81 -14.58 -5.67 -3.88
C ALA A 81 -13.74 -4.94 -2.82
N MET A 82 -12.43 -4.78 -3.03
CA MET A 82 -11.56 -4.02 -2.11
C MET A 82 -11.82 -2.52 -2.20
N MET A 83 -12.20 -1.99 -3.37
CA MET A 83 -12.58 -0.58 -3.52
C MET A 83 -13.89 -0.30 -2.75
N ASP A 84 -14.91 -1.14 -2.92
CA ASP A 84 -16.17 -1.03 -2.18
C ASP A 84 -15.94 -1.07 -0.66
N LEU A 85 -15.13 -2.02 -0.19
CA LEU A 85 -14.75 -2.13 1.21
C LEU A 85 -13.99 -0.88 1.69
N SER A 86 -13.09 -0.35 0.87
CA SER A 86 -12.35 0.88 1.21
C SER A 86 -13.28 2.07 1.40
N PHE A 87 -14.28 2.25 0.53
CA PHE A 87 -15.27 3.31 0.69
C PHE A 87 -16.14 3.12 1.93
N ALA A 88 -16.56 1.89 2.24
CA ALA A 88 -17.29 1.62 3.48
C ALA A 88 -16.46 1.99 4.73
N ILE A 89 -15.17 1.63 4.74
CA ILE A 89 -14.25 1.98 5.84
C ILE A 89 -14.08 3.50 5.94
N LEU A 90 -13.90 4.21 4.82
CA LEU A 90 -13.76 5.67 4.82
C LEU A 90 -14.98 6.39 5.37
N GLU A 91 -16.19 5.92 5.06
CA GLU A 91 -17.42 6.46 5.62
C GLU A 91 -17.49 6.23 7.14
N LEU A 92 -17.09 5.06 7.64
CA LEU A 92 -17.01 4.78 9.08
C LEU A 92 -15.98 5.66 9.79
N LEU A 93 -14.82 5.87 9.18
CA LEU A 93 -13.79 6.77 9.70
C LEU A 93 -14.30 8.21 9.73
N ALA A 94 -15.01 8.69 8.70
CA ALA A 94 -15.65 10.00 8.69
C ALA A 94 -16.65 10.17 9.84
N ILE A 95 -17.55 9.20 10.03
CA ILE A 95 -18.54 9.20 11.12
C ILE A 95 -17.83 9.27 12.48
N SER A 96 -16.82 8.44 12.70
CA SER A 96 -16.07 8.41 13.97
C SER A 96 -15.36 9.74 14.30
N LEU A 97 -15.02 10.51 13.27
CA LEU A 97 -14.34 11.80 13.39
C LEU A 97 -15.32 12.96 13.61
N GLY A 98 -16.63 12.71 13.48
CA GLY A 98 -17.67 13.73 13.59
C GLY A 98 -17.75 14.68 12.39
N VAL A 99 -17.32 14.22 11.21
CA VAL A 99 -17.38 14.99 9.95
C VAL A 99 -18.43 14.40 8.99
N ASP A 100 -18.72 15.08 7.88
CA ASP A 100 -19.66 14.56 6.87
C ASP A 100 -19.27 13.14 6.43
N ARG A 101 -20.23 12.21 6.53
CA ARG A 101 -20.02 10.77 6.23
C ARG A 101 -19.34 10.54 4.88
N LYS A 102 -19.66 11.36 3.87
CA LYS A 102 -19.20 11.15 2.49
C LYS A 102 -17.93 11.93 2.16
N ILE A 103 -17.37 12.72 3.09
CA ILE A 103 -16.26 13.63 2.80
C ILE A 103 -15.05 12.91 2.23
N TYR A 104 -14.65 11.79 2.84
CA TYR A 104 -13.52 11.02 2.37
C TYR A 104 -13.87 10.18 1.15
N ARG A 105 -15.06 9.57 1.10
CA ARG A 105 -15.51 8.84 -0.10
C ARG A 105 -15.38 9.71 -1.37
N LYS A 106 -15.89 10.94 -1.32
CA LYS A 106 -15.76 11.92 -2.41
C LYS A 106 -14.32 12.33 -2.71
N PHE A 107 -13.46 12.37 -1.68
CA PHE A 107 -12.05 12.70 -1.87
C PHE A 107 -11.28 11.62 -2.66
N PHE A 108 -11.70 10.35 -2.55
CA PHE A 108 -11.05 9.21 -3.18
C PHE A 108 -11.77 8.66 -4.42
N GLU A 109 -12.94 9.19 -4.78
CA GLU A 109 -13.77 8.67 -5.88
C GLU A 109 -13.08 8.73 -7.25
N ASP A 110 -12.24 9.74 -7.47
CA ASP A 110 -11.42 9.94 -8.68
C ASP A 110 -9.96 9.48 -8.49
N GLY A 111 -9.70 8.74 -7.42
CA GLY A 111 -8.40 8.22 -7.06
C GLY A 111 -8.00 6.97 -7.85
N TYR A 112 -6.95 6.32 -7.38
CA TYR A 112 -6.53 5.03 -7.89
C TYR A 112 -6.10 4.12 -6.75
N SER A 113 -6.07 2.84 -7.04
CA SER A 113 -5.56 1.82 -6.13
C SER A 113 -4.44 1.02 -6.77
N ILE A 114 -3.59 0.43 -5.93
CA ILE A 114 -2.59 -0.54 -6.36
C ILE A 114 -2.84 -1.83 -5.60
N LEU A 115 -3.01 -2.94 -6.31
CA LEU A 115 -2.91 -4.26 -5.70
C LEU A 115 -1.48 -4.76 -5.84
N ARG A 116 -0.85 -5.09 -4.72
CA ARG A 116 0.48 -5.70 -4.68
C ARG A 116 0.38 -7.11 -4.13
N CYS A 117 0.75 -8.06 -4.98
CA CYS A 117 0.98 -9.44 -4.59
C CYS A 117 2.42 -9.56 -4.08
N ASN A 118 2.62 -10.03 -2.85
CA ASN A 118 3.95 -10.30 -2.29
C ASN A 118 4.12 -11.81 -2.06
N LEU A 119 5.21 -12.36 -2.56
CA LEU A 119 5.67 -13.72 -2.30
C LEU A 119 6.96 -13.66 -1.49
N TYR A 120 7.00 -14.32 -0.35
CA TYR A 120 8.17 -14.41 0.51
C TYR A 120 8.66 -15.86 0.51
N PRO A 121 9.71 -16.20 -0.26
CA PRO A 121 10.27 -17.55 -0.26
C PRO A 121 10.86 -17.92 1.11
N PRO A 122 10.97 -19.21 1.43
CA PRO A 122 11.74 -19.66 2.59
C PRO A 122 13.16 -19.07 2.56
N CYS A 123 13.64 -18.61 3.72
CA CYS A 123 14.94 -17.99 3.90
C CYS A 123 15.81 -18.85 4.81
N GLN A 124 17.00 -19.25 4.38
CA GLN A 124 17.90 -20.09 5.18
C GLN A 124 18.41 -19.37 6.45
N GLU A 125 18.53 -18.04 6.38
CA GLU A 125 19.01 -17.18 7.46
C GLU A 125 18.00 -16.07 7.77
N PRO A 126 16.82 -16.41 8.32
CA PRO A 126 15.73 -15.45 8.50
C PRO A 126 16.04 -14.35 9.53
N GLY A 127 17.08 -14.53 10.37
CA GLY A 127 17.56 -13.49 11.28
C GLY A 127 18.39 -12.39 10.59
N ASN A 128 18.86 -12.62 9.36
CA ASN A 128 19.76 -11.70 8.64
C ASN A 128 19.03 -10.84 7.60
N THR A 129 17.74 -11.08 7.35
CA THR A 129 16.97 -10.34 6.35
C THR A 129 15.49 -10.19 6.73
N LEU A 130 14.81 -9.29 6.03
CA LEU A 130 13.37 -9.05 6.17
C LEU A 130 12.71 -9.20 4.82
N GLY A 131 11.48 -9.71 4.82
CA GLY A 131 10.65 -9.76 3.63
C GLY A 131 10.22 -8.37 3.18
N THR A 132 9.87 -7.51 4.13
CA THR A 132 9.72 -6.07 3.94
C THR A 132 10.30 -5.39 5.18
N GLY A 133 11.20 -4.42 4.99
CA GLY A 133 11.75 -3.64 6.10
C GLY A 133 10.69 -2.81 6.85
N PRO A 134 11.03 -2.26 8.03
CA PRO A 134 10.16 -1.32 8.73
C PRO A 134 9.76 -0.16 7.83
N HIS A 135 8.48 0.20 7.83
CA HIS A 135 7.95 1.38 7.14
C HIS A 135 6.54 1.72 7.63
N CYS A 136 6.15 2.97 7.37
CA CYS A 136 4.76 3.39 7.34
C CYS A 136 4.25 3.40 5.89
N ASP A 137 2.98 3.08 5.68
CA ASP A 137 2.38 3.21 4.36
C ASP A 137 2.10 4.69 4.05
N SER A 138 2.55 5.17 2.89
CA SER A 138 2.29 6.56 2.49
C SER A 138 0.85 6.80 2.02
N ASN A 139 0.19 5.73 1.55
CA ASN A 139 -1.19 5.73 1.07
C ASN A 139 -2.19 6.08 2.18
N SER A 140 -3.49 6.05 1.88
CA SER A 140 -4.50 6.41 2.89
C SER A 140 -4.91 5.21 3.74
N ILE A 141 -5.31 4.13 3.08
CA ILE A 141 -5.70 2.86 3.70
C ILE A 141 -5.03 1.74 2.92
N THR A 142 -4.51 0.74 3.64
CA THR A 142 -4.17 -0.56 3.06
C THR A 142 -5.08 -1.64 3.61
N ILE A 143 -5.65 -2.44 2.71
CA ILE A 143 -6.38 -3.67 3.02
C ILE A 143 -5.47 -4.84 2.69
N LEU A 144 -5.04 -5.56 3.72
CA LEU A 144 -4.12 -6.68 3.62
C LEU A 144 -4.88 -7.99 3.82
N HIS A 145 -4.76 -8.87 2.83
CA HIS A 145 -5.13 -10.27 2.91
C HIS A 145 -3.86 -11.11 2.97
N GLN A 146 -3.71 -11.93 4.01
CA GLN A 146 -2.55 -12.80 4.20
C GLN A 146 -2.95 -14.27 4.33
N ASP A 147 -2.01 -15.16 4.03
CA ASP A 147 -2.16 -16.59 4.28
C ASP A 147 -2.01 -16.94 5.77
N GLN A 148 -1.90 -18.24 6.07
CA GLN A 148 -1.78 -18.74 7.44
C GLN A 148 -0.34 -18.89 7.95
N VAL A 149 0.67 -18.48 7.16
CA VAL A 149 2.09 -18.56 7.56
C VAL A 149 2.44 -17.44 8.55
N GLY A 150 1.74 -16.31 8.50
CA GLY A 150 1.98 -15.16 9.37
C GLY A 150 3.28 -14.42 9.01
N GLY A 151 3.81 -13.61 9.93
CA GLY A 151 5.06 -12.86 9.73
C GLY A 151 4.90 -11.34 9.56
N LEU A 152 3.67 -10.82 9.55
CA LEU A 152 3.44 -9.39 9.74
C LEU A 152 3.75 -9.02 11.20
N GLU A 153 4.52 -7.96 11.39
CA GLU A 153 4.72 -7.35 12.70
C GLU A 153 4.43 -5.85 12.64
N ILE A 154 3.82 -5.34 13.70
CA ILE A 154 3.59 -3.91 13.93
C ILE A 154 4.43 -3.44 15.12
N PHE A 155 4.83 -2.18 15.11
CA PHE A 155 5.53 -1.56 16.23
C PHE A 155 4.54 -0.75 17.07
N THR A 156 4.28 -1.20 18.29
CA THR A 156 3.38 -0.54 19.26
C THR A 156 3.90 -0.78 20.66
N ASP A 157 3.65 0.16 21.57
CA ASP A 157 4.15 0.12 22.96
C ASP A 157 5.67 -0.08 23.03
N SER A 158 6.38 0.56 22.09
CA SER A 158 7.84 0.47 21.93
C SER A 158 8.39 -0.93 21.67
N VAL A 159 7.54 -1.88 21.24
CA VAL A 159 7.93 -3.25 20.92
C VAL A 159 7.33 -3.71 19.58
N TRP A 160 8.01 -4.65 18.92
CA TRP A 160 7.45 -5.33 17.76
C TRP A 160 6.46 -6.42 18.22
N GLN A 161 5.24 -6.38 17.70
CA GLN A 161 4.19 -7.35 17.98
C GLN A 161 3.78 -8.06 16.70
N THR A 162 3.78 -9.39 16.74
CA THR A 162 3.32 -10.23 15.63
C THR A 162 1.81 -10.19 15.51
N ILE A 163 1.31 -10.03 14.28
CA ILE A 163 -0.11 -10.14 13.98
C ILE A 163 -0.43 -11.57 13.54
N PRO A 164 -1.12 -12.38 14.38
CA PRO A 164 -1.46 -13.74 14.01
C PRO A 164 -2.44 -13.74 12.83
N PRO A 165 -2.26 -14.63 11.83
CA PRO A 165 -3.22 -14.76 10.75
C PRO A 165 -4.53 -15.34 11.29
N LEU A 166 -5.64 -14.72 10.92
CA LEU A 166 -6.99 -15.19 11.23
C LEU A 166 -7.70 -15.56 9.92
N LYS A 167 -8.16 -16.80 9.82
CA LYS A 167 -8.85 -17.31 8.62
C LYS A 167 -10.09 -16.45 8.31
N GLY A 168 -10.17 -15.95 7.09
CA GLY A 168 -11.29 -15.12 6.62
C GLY A 168 -11.23 -13.65 7.09
N ALA A 169 -10.17 -13.24 7.79
CA ALA A 169 -9.99 -11.86 8.21
C ALA A 169 -9.10 -11.08 7.25
N LEU A 170 -9.39 -9.78 7.15
CA LEU A 170 -8.56 -8.78 6.50
C LEU A 170 -7.93 -7.89 7.58
N ILE A 171 -6.73 -7.39 7.31
CA ILE A 171 -6.05 -6.42 8.17
C ILE A 171 -6.15 -5.06 7.50
N ILE A 172 -6.65 -4.08 8.24
CA ILE A 172 -6.75 -2.70 7.77
C ILE A 172 -5.66 -1.89 8.46
N ASN A 173 -4.87 -1.15 7.68
CA ASN A 173 -3.95 -0.17 8.24
C ASN A 173 -4.32 1.25 7.79
N ILE A 174 -3.90 2.21 8.60
CA ILE A 174 -3.94 3.64 8.27
C ILE A 174 -2.54 4.01 7.78
N GLY A 175 -2.48 4.83 6.73
CA GLY A 175 -1.23 5.40 6.24
C GLY A 175 -1.09 6.91 6.50
N ASP A 176 0.02 7.46 6.05
CA ASP A 176 0.43 8.85 6.29
C ASP A 176 -0.55 9.85 5.69
N THR A 177 -1.11 9.56 4.51
CA THR A 177 -2.08 10.45 3.85
C THR A 177 -3.34 10.60 4.72
N PHE A 178 -3.85 9.50 5.27
CA PHE A 178 -5.05 9.58 6.12
C PHE A 178 -4.75 10.11 7.53
N THR A 179 -3.52 9.92 8.01
CA THR A 179 -3.01 10.62 9.21
C THR A 179 -3.12 12.14 9.03
N ALA A 180 -2.70 12.67 7.88
CA ALA A 180 -2.84 14.10 7.57
C ALA A 180 -4.31 14.53 7.41
N LEU A 181 -5.14 13.75 6.70
CA LEU A 181 -6.58 14.05 6.49
C LEU A 181 -7.40 14.03 7.78
N SER A 182 -6.97 13.26 8.79
CA SER A 182 -7.61 13.20 10.10
C SER A 182 -7.05 14.21 11.09
N ASN A 183 -6.19 15.14 10.64
CA ASN A 183 -5.43 16.07 11.47
C ASN A 183 -4.65 15.35 12.60
N GLY A 184 -4.23 14.11 12.34
CA GLY A 184 -3.42 13.30 13.24
C GLY A 184 -4.22 12.51 14.28
N LYS A 185 -5.56 12.48 14.21
CA LYS A 185 -6.38 11.63 15.08
C LYS A 185 -6.14 10.14 14.83
N TYR A 186 -6.03 9.75 13.56
CA TYR A 186 -5.56 8.41 13.19
C TYR A 186 -4.07 8.44 12.91
N LYS A 187 -3.37 7.36 13.28
CA LYS A 187 -1.91 7.25 13.16
C LYS A 187 -1.52 6.18 12.17
N SER A 188 -0.55 6.51 11.34
CA SER A 188 0.15 5.57 10.48
C SER A 188 0.93 4.57 11.34
N CYS A 189 0.81 3.29 11.04
CA CYS A 189 1.41 2.22 11.83
C CYS A 189 2.74 1.77 11.22
N LEU A 190 3.83 1.87 11.99
CA LEU A 190 5.13 1.32 11.61
C LEU A 190 5.03 -0.21 11.62
N HIS A 191 5.30 -0.84 10.48
CA HIS A 191 5.16 -2.27 10.33
C HIS A 191 6.26 -2.88 9.45
N ARG A 192 6.48 -4.18 9.59
CA ARG A 192 7.46 -4.95 8.80
C ARG A 192 6.93 -6.35 8.47
N ALA A 193 7.58 -7.03 7.53
CA ALA A 193 7.29 -8.43 7.23
C ALA A 193 8.54 -9.28 7.46
N MET A 194 8.43 -10.20 8.41
CA MET A 194 9.43 -11.22 8.72
C MET A 194 9.41 -12.33 7.66
N VAL A 195 10.52 -13.04 7.55
CA VAL A 195 10.64 -14.28 6.77
C VAL A 195 10.94 -15.45 7.68
N ASN A 196 10.74 -16.66 7.19
CA ASN A 196 10.98 -17.88 7.94
C ASN A 196 11.71 -18.90 7.06
N LYS A 197 12.24 -19.97 7.67
CA LYS A 197 13.05 -20.99 7.00
C LYS A 197 12.27 -22.09 6.29
N HIS A 198 10.98 -22.24 6.60
CA HIS A 198 10.24 -23.46 6.35
C HIS A 198 9.20 -23.31 5.24
N GLU A 199 8.45 -22.21 5.26
CA GLU A 199 7.24 -22.04 4.47
C GLU A 199 7.25 -20.72 3.71
N GLN A 200 6.80 -20.80 2.46
CA GLN A 200 6.58 -19.62 1.65
C GLN A 200 5.34 -18.86 2.14
N ARG A 201 5.49 -17.56 2.41
CA ARG A 201 4.37 -16.68 2.76
C ARG A 201 3.86 -15.92 1.52
N LYS A 202 2.56 -15.72 1.44
CA LYS A 202 1.85 -14.92 0.42
C LYS A 202 0.99 -13.85 1.08
N SER A 203 0.93 -12.68 0.45
CA SER A 203 -0.04 -11.65 0.83
C SER A 203 -0.44 -10.77 -0.34
N LEU A 204 -1.67 -10.25 -0.27
CA LEU A 204 -2.24 -9.27 -1.18
C LEU A 204 -2.47 -7.97 -0.40
N ALA A 205 -1.79 -6.90 -0.79
CA ALA A 205 -1.97 -5.58 -0.20
C ALA A 205 -2.64 -4.65 -1.21
N PHE A 206 -3.87 -4.23 -0.93
CA PHE A 206 -4.61 -3.26 -1.71
C PHE A 206 -4.44 -1.88 -1.09
N PHE A 207 -3.82 -0.97 -1.82
CA PHE A 207 -3.52 0.39 -1.37
C PHE A 207 -4.51 1.37 -2.00
N LEU A 208 -5.22 2.16 -1.20
CA LEU A 208 -6.06 3.26 -1.68
C LEU A 208 -5.29 4.59 -1.66
N SER A 209 -5.24 5.25 -2.81
CA SER A 209 -4.59 6.55 -3.00
C SER A 209 -5.57 7.56 -3.61
N PRO A 210 -5.48 8.85 -3.27
CA PRO A 210 -6.27 9.87 -3.95
C PRO A 210 -5.70 10.15 -5.35
N ARG A 211 -6.40 10.96 -6.15
CA ARG A 211 -5.87 11.47 -7.41
C ARG A 211 -4.58 12.26 -7.16
N GLU A 212 -3.62 12.18 -8.07
CA GLU A 212 -2.24 12.66 -7.85
C GLU A 212 -2.16 14.15 -7.47
N ASP A 213 -3.00 15.00 -8.06
CA ASP A 213 -3.06 16.45 -7.84
C ASP A 213 -4.01 16.86 -6.69
N LYS A 214 -4.69 15.92 -6.02
CA LYS A 214 -5.55 16.26 -4.88
C LYS A 214 -4.72 16.81 -3.74
N VAL A 215 -5.16 17.94 -3.22
CA VAL A 215 -4.59 18.55 -2.02
C VAL A 215 -5.08 17.79 -0.79
N VAL A 216 -4.16 17.15 -0.11
CA VAL A 216 -4.36 16.49 1.18
C VAL A 216 -4.47 17.58 2.24
N ARG A 217 -5.69 17.73 2.78
CA ARG A 217 -6.00 18.71 3.82
C ARG A 217 -7.07 18.18 4.77
N PRO A 218 -6.90 18.39 6.10
CA PRO A 218 -7.93 17.99 7.04
C PRO A 218 -9.19 18.86 6.88
N PRO A 219 -10.40 18.29 7.12
CA PRO A 219 -11.63 19.07 7.25
C PRO A 219 -11.50 20.18 8.31
N GLN A 220 -12.11 21.33 8.06
CA GLN A 220 -12.00 22.51 8.93
C GLN A 220 -12.53 22.22 10.33
N GLU A 221 -13.56 21.39 10.44
CA GLU A 221 -14.17 20.93 11.69
C GLU A 221 -13.14 20.23 12.59
N LEU A 222 -12.25 19.42 12.02
CA LEU A 222 -11.19 18.74 12.77
C LEU A 222 -10.10 19.70 13.23
N VAL A 223 -9.78 20.71 12.41
CA VAL A 223 -8.81 21.75 12.77
C VAL A 223 -9.36 22.62 13.91
N CYS A 224 -10.62 23.07 13.81
CA CYS A 224 -11.30 23.83 14.85
C CYS A 224 -11.39 23.04 16.16
N SER A 225 -11.79 21.77 16.10
CA SER A 225 -11.88 20.89 17.27
C SER A 225 -10.51 20.66 17.95
N ALA A 226 -9.42 20.59 17.17
CA ALA A 226 -8.07 20.43 17.71
C ALA A 226 -7.43 21.75 18.19
N GLY A 227 -8.01 22.90 17.84
CA GLY A 227 -7.46 24.24 18.11
C GLY A 227 -6.22 24.60 17.29
N LYS A 228 -5.68 23.68 16.48
CA LYS A 228 -4.55 23.93 15.58
C LYS A 228 -4.50 22.96 14.41
N ARG A 229 -3.86 23.42 13.34
CA ARG A 229 -3.54 22.62 12.16
C ARG A 229 -2.23 21.85 12.40
N MET A 230 -2.25 20.53 12.30
CA MET A 230 -1.09 19.68 12.59
C MET A 230 -0.15 19.49 11.39
N TYR A 231 -0.70 19.53 10.18
CA TYR A 231 0.04 19.24 8.94
C TYR A 231 -0.24 20.30 7.88
N PRO A 232 0.75 20.72 7.07
CA PRO A 232 0.54 21.65 5.96
C PRO A 232 -0.32 21.04 4.85
N ASP A 233 -0.75 21.86 3.89
CA ASP A 233 -1.36 21.38 2.66
C ASP A 233 -0.26 20.77 1.79
N PHE A 234 -0.54 19.64 1.13
CA PHE A 234 0.35 19.07 0.13
C PHE A 234 -0.44 18.24 -0.87
N THR A 235 0.12 17.99 -2.05
CA THR A 235 -0.49 17.06 -3.01
C THR A 235 -0.02 15.63 -2.75
N TRP A 236 -0.87 14.66 -3.06
CA TRP A 236 -0.48 13.24 -3.02
C TRP A 236 0.76 12.95 -3.90
N LEU A 237 0.86 13.58 -5.06
CA LEU A 237 2.00 13.45 -5.95
C LEU A 237 3.32 13.81 -5.25
N ASN A 238 3.35 14.88 -4.46
CA ASN A 238 4.55 15.33 -3.76
C ASN A 238 4.97 14.31 -2.68
N LEU A 239 4.03 13.83 -1.86
CA LEU A 239 4.32 12.81 -0.86
C LEU A 239 4.77 11.49 -1.51
N SER A 240 4.08 11.04 -2.56
CA SER A 240 4.42 9.82 -3.29
C SER A 240 5.81 9.89 -3.92
N ARG A 241 6.17 11.01 -4.54
CA ARG A 241 7.53 11.23 -5.10
C ARG A 241 8.59 11.27 -4.00
N PHE A 242 8.32 11.96 -2.91
CA PHE A 242 9.24 12.01 -1.78
C PHE A 242 9.55 10.61 -1.25
N VAL A 243 8.53 9.79 -1.00
CA VAL A 243 8.68 8.42 -0.48
C VAL A 243 9.40 7.51 -1.47
N GLN A 244 9.17 7.67 -2.77
CA GLN A 244 9.89 6.90 -3.79
C GLN A 244 11.39 7.19 -3.78
N ASN A 245 11.78 8.45 -3.54
CA ASN A 245 13.18 8.89 -3.58
C ASN A 245 13.90 8.83 -2.22
N HIS A 246 13.16 8.80 -1.11
CA HIS A 246 13.69 8.88 0.25
C HIS A 246 13.12 7.74 1.11
N TYR A 247 13.49 6.50 0.80
CA TYR A 247 13.09 5.38 1.66
C TYR A 247 13.65 5.55 3.07
N ARG A 248 12.80 5.29 4.08
CA ARG A 248 13.15 5.29 5.50
C ARG A 248 12.65 4.03 6.17
N ALA A 249 13.39 3.57 7.17
CA ALA A 249 13.05 2.42 8.00
C ALA A 249 12.52 2.85 9.39
N ASP A 250 11.83 4.00 9.44
CA ASP A 250 11.27 4.61 10.64
C ASP A 250 9.84 5.13 10.39
N ASP A 251 9.19 5.60 11.45
CA ASP A 251 7.85 6.16 11.46
C ASP A 251 7.81 7.66 11.11
N ASN A 252 8.96 8.26 10.77
CA ASN A 252 9.10 9.70 10.57
C ASN A 252 8.91 10.14 9.12
N THR A 253 8.35 9.29 8.26
CA THR A 253 8.19 9.58 6.83
C THR A 253 7.41 10.87 6.60
N LEU A 254 6.24 11.03 7.22
CA LEU A 254 5.41 12.23 7.06
C LEU A 254 6.10 13.50 7.60
N GLN A 255 6.74 13.43 8.77
CA GLN A 255 7.48 14.58 9.32
C GLN A 255 8.66 14.98 8.45
N SER A 256 9.38 14.00 7.91
CA SER A 256 10.52 14.22 7.02
C SER A 256 10.08 14.86 5.71
N PHE A 257 8.95 14.41 5.16
CA PHE A 257 8.34 15.00 3.98
C PHE A 257 7.99 16.48 4.21
N ILE A 258 7.40 16.80 5.36
CA ILE A 258 7.02 18.18 5.70
C ILE A 258 8.25 19.09 5.81
N ASN A 259 9.30 18.63 6.48
CA ASN A 259 10.55 19.38 6.58
C ASN A 259 11.18 19.59 5.19
N TRP A 260 11.13 18.56 4.35
CA TRP A 260 11.62 18.63 2.97
C TRP A 260 10.81 19.60 2.12
N SER A 261 9.47 19.54 2.14
CA SER A 261 8.62 20.41 1.30
C SER A 261 8.82 21.89 1.62
N GLN A 262 8.96 22.22 2.90
CA GLN A 262 9.30 23.56 3.36
C GLN A 262 10.67 24.05 2.86
N SER A 263 11.65 23.14 2.72
CA SER A 263 12.99 23.49 2.23
C SER A 263 13.06 23.75 0.73
N VAL A 264 12.13 23.19 -0.05
CA VAL A 264 12.10 23.31 -1.52
C VAL A 264 11.03 24.28 -2.04
N ASN A 265 10.32 24.99 -1.14
CA ASN A 265 9.23 25.93 -1.46
C ASN A 265 8.13 25.30 -2.35
N ILE A 266 7.74 24.06 -2.07
CA ILE A 266 6.63 23.35 -2.73
C ILE A 266 5.50 23.09 -1.73
#